data_AF-A0A7Y6A5N9-F1
#
_entry.id   AF-A0A7Y6A5N9-F1
#
_cell.length_a   1.000
_cell.length_b   1.000
_cell.length_c   1.000
_cell.angle_alpha   90.00
_cell.angle_beta   90.00
_cell.angle_gamma   90.00
#
_symmetry.space_group_name_H-M   'P 1'
#
loop_
_entity.id
_entity.type
_entity.pdbx_description
1 polymer ?
#
loop_
_entity_poly.entity_id
_entity_poly.type
_entity_poly.pdbx_seq_one_letter_code
_entity_poly.pdbx_strand_id
1 'polypeptide(L)'
;MRAIRREMFTALVAAGLVFGAAGCSADPGAEDTPSTAPSNSAFECPQTPVDPVSAEQAASCVYRGWIQSDEALAAAYGRAGILDDLPTAMVDPGMSLTGCDEGGGEKIDGLTCIWEGTNSDGPVSIEMAMTGNVDDGFRVSATAIIHN
;
A
#
# COMPACT_ATOMS: atom_id res chain seq x y z
N MET A 1 -3.88 21.69 52.12
CA MET A 1 -2.99 20.93 53.03
C MET A 1 -2.38 19.77 52.26
N ARG A 2 -1.04 19.68 52.31
CA ARG A 2 -0.14 18.52 52.21
C ARG A 2 -0.28 17.50 51.05
N ALA A 3 0.82 17.46 50.28
CA ALA A 3 1.27 16.47 49.30
C ALA A 3 1.43 15.04 49.86
N ILE A 4 1.54 14.05 48.97
CA ILE A 4 2.46 12.89 49.08
C ILE A 4 2.90 12.44 47.67
N ARG A 5 4.23 12.35 47.47
CA ARG A 5 4.97 11.71 46.36
C ARG A 5 5.00 10.18 46.51
N ARG A 6 5.26 9.45 45.41
CA ARG A 6 5.97 8.14 45.34
C ARG A 6 6.48 7.96 43.90
N GLU A 7 7.76 8.18 43.58
CA GLU A 7 8.93 7.26 43.68
C GLU A 7 8.73 6.02 42.79
N MET A 8 9.23 6.04 41.54
CA MET A 8 10.50 5.43 41.08
C MET A 8 10.58 3.90 41.29
N PHE A 9 10.53 3.13 40.20
CA PHE A 9 11.28 1.88 40.08
C PHE A 9 11.80 1.66 38.65
N THR A 10 13.12 1.50 38.64
CA THR A 10 14.06 1.22 37.57
C THR A 10 13.80 -0.13 36.91
N ALA A 11 13.91 -0.22 35.59
CA ALA A 11 14.11 -1.49 34.90
C ALA A 11 15.32 -1.37 33.95
N LEU A 12 16.45 -1.87 34.45
CA LEU A 12 17.70 -2.09 33.74
C LEU A 12 17.62 -3.53 33.20
N VAL A 13 17.66 -3.72 31.88
CA VAL A 13 18.13 -4.98 31.30
C VAL A 13 19.03 -4.66 30.11
N ALA A 14 20.30 -5.01 30.29
CA ALA A 14 21.32 -5.02 29.27
C ALA A 14 21.16 -6.24 28.34
N ALA A 15 21.48 -6.06 27.07
CA ALA A 15 22.03 -7.12 26.23
C ALA A 15 22.90 -6.45 25.17
N GLY A 16 24.21 -6.59 25.30
CA GLY A 16 25.15 -6.27 24.24
C GLY A 16 25.24 -7.43 23.25
N LEU A 17 25.73 -7.14 22.04
CA LEU A 17 26.89 -7.81 21.46
C LEU A 17 27.34 -7.10 20.18
N VAL A 18 28.63 -6.76 20.23
CA VAL A 18 29.60 -6.36 19.22
C VAL A 18 29.40 -7.03 17.85
N PHE A 19 29.45 -6.25 16.76
CA PHE A 19 30.24 -6.60 15.57
C PHE A 19 30.83 -5.33 14.97
N GLY A 20 32.17 -5.24 15.02
CA GLY A 20 32.92 -4.24 14.27
C GLY A 20 33.09 -4.69 12.82
N ALA A 21 33.12 -3.72 11.92
CA ALA A 21 33.97 -3.72 10.73
C ALA A 21 34.01 -2.29 10.18
N ALA A 22 35.18 -1.66 10.29
CA ALA A 22 35.54 -0.56 9.40
C ALA A 22 35.73 -1.14 7.99
N GLY A 23 35.23 -0.43 6.98
CA GLY A 23 35.38 -0.80 5.59
C GLY A 23 34.67 0.18 4.66
N CYS A 24 35.23 1.40 4.55
CA CYS A 24 34.98 2.22 3.37
C CYS A 24 35.70 1.58 2.18
N SER A 25 34.95 1.17 1.16
CA SER A 25 35.41 1.14 -0.23
C SER A 25 34.23 1.54 -1.10
N ALA A 26 34.31 2.74 -1.66
CA ALA A 26 33.55 3.10 -2.85
C ALA A 26 34.24 2.46 -4.06
N ASP A 27 33.49 1.85 -4.96
CA ASP A 27 33.71 1.94 -6.40
C ASP A 27 32.38 1.66 -7.15
N PRO A 28 32.13 2.31 -8.30
CA PRO A 28 30.80 2.48 -8.88
C PRO A 28 30.50 1.42 -9.93
N GLY A 29 29.31 0.83 -9.85
CA GLY A 29 28.72 0.02 -10.91
C GLY A 29 27.29 0.48 -11.11
N ALA A 30 27.08 1.34 -12.10
CA ALA A 30 25.78 1.48 -12.72
C ALA A 30 25.50 0.17 -13.45
N GLU A 31 24.41 -0.51 -13.11
CA GLU A 31 23.60 -1.36 -14.00
C GLU A 31 22.48 -1.99 -13.15
N ASP A 32 21.25 -1.57 -13.47
CA ASP A 32 19.96 -2.18 -13.13
C ASP A 32 19.77 -2.68 -11.69
N THR A 33 19.44 -1.75 -10.78
CA THR A 33 18.58 -2.14 -9.66
C THR A 33 17.28 -2.64 -10.28
N PRO A 34 16.85 -3.90 -10.08
CA PRO A 34 15.48 -4.26 -10.37
C PRO A 34 14.64 -3.28 -9.58
N SER A 35 13.73 -2.58 -10.26
CA SER A 35 12.68 -1.83 -9.60
C SER A 35 12.04 -2.80 -8.62
N THR A 36 12.33 -2.62 -7.33
CA THR A 36 11.73 -3.40 -6.26
C THR A 36 10.26 -3.01 -6.29
N ALA A 37 9.47 -3.72 -7.09
CA ALA A 37 8.02 -3.65 -7.03
C ALA A 37 7.65 -3.75 -5.55
N PRO A 38 6.91 -2.77 -4.99
CA PRO A 38 6.56 -2.82 -3.59
C PRO A 38 5.80 -4.12 -3.34
N SER A 39 6.45 -5.05 -2.63
CA SER A 39 5.78 -6.22 -2.09
C SER A 39 4.50 -5.77 -1.41
N ASN A 40 3.40 -6.40 -1.81
CA ASN A 40 2.15 -6.49 -1.05
C ASN A 40 2.48 -6.44 0.45
N SER A 41 1.87 -5.51 1.21
CA SER A 41 1.84 -5.42 2.69
C SER A 41 2.55 -4.24 3.38
N ALA A 42 3.19 -3.28 2.71
CA ALA A 42 3.95 -2.26 3.47
C ALA A 42 3.08 -1.17 4.14
N PHE A 43 1.84 -0.95 3.69
CA PHE A 43 1.05 0.19 4.16
C PHE A 43 0.12 -0.15 5.32
N GLU A 44 0.17 0.69 6.35
CA GLU A 44 -0.88 0.77 7.37
C GLU A 44 -2.10 1.48 6.75
N CYS A 45 -3.26 0.82 6.79
CA CYS A 45 -4.54 1.38 6.34
C CYS A 45 -5.51 1.50 7.52
N PRO A 46 -5.35 2.50 8.41
CA PRO A 46 -6.36 2.81 9.40
C PRO A 46 -7.69 3.19 8.73
N GLN A 47 -8.81 2.94 9.41
CA GLN A 47 -10.15 3.33 8.93
C GLN A 47 -10.33 4.85 8.78
N THR A 48 -9.42 5.64 9.35
CA THR A 48 -9.36 7.09 9.18
C THR A 48 -7.97 7.43 8.67
N PRO A 49 -7.81 7.68 7.36
CA PRO A 49 -6.52 8.03 6.80
C PRO A 49 -5.97 9.31 7.44
N VAL A 50 -4.66 9.36 7.61
CA VAL A 50 -3.95 10.59 7.97
C VAL A 50 -3.38 11.16 6.68
N ASP A 51 -3.90 12.31 6.26
CA ASP A 51 -3.51 12.95 5.00
C ASP A 51 -2.13 13.62 5.09
N PRO A 52 -1.42 13.75 3.96
CA PRO A 52 -1.77 13.24 2.62
C PRO A 52 -1.38 11.76 2.39
N VAL A 53 -2.26 11.03 1.70
CA VAL A 53 -2.09 9.61 1.32
C VAL A 53 -1.49 9.50 -0.08
N SER A 54 -0.49 8.63 -0.30
CA SER A 54 0.07 8.39 -1.63
C SER A 54 -0.87 7.57 -2.53
N ALA A 55 -0.68 7.61 -3.85
CA ALA A 55 -1.46 6.82 -4.79
C ALA A 55 -1.34 5.30 -4.53
N GLU A 56 -0.12 4.82 -4.29
CA GLU A 56 0.18 3.42 -3.98
C GLU A 56 -0.45 3.01 -2.65
N GLN A 57 -0.42 3.89 -1.64
CA GLN A 57 -1.07 3.64 -0.37
C GLN A 57 -2.59 3.54 -0.55
N ALA A 58 -3.22 4.48 -1.25
CA ALA A 58 -4.65 4.44 -1.53
C ALA A 58 -5.04 3.15 -2.28
N ALA A 59 -4.31 2.77 -3.33
CA ALA A 59 -4.51 1.53 -4.07
C ALA A 59 -4.40 0.29 -3.16
N SER A 60 -3.33 0.22 -2.37
CA SER A 60 -3.07 -0.91 -1.46
C SER A 60 -4.14 -1.06 -0.40
N CYS A 61 -4.66 0.05 0.11
CA CYS A 61 -5.68 0.04 1.13
C CYS A 61 -7.06 -0.31 0.59
N VAL A 62 -7.41 0.13 -0.63
CA VAL A 62 -8.62 -0.35 -1.33
C VAL A 62 -8.53 -1.82 -1.65
N TYR A 63 -7.38 -2.29 -2.16
CA TYR A 63 -7.11 -3.71 -2.38
C TYR A 63 -7.30 -4.52 -1.08
N ARG A 64 -6.79 -4.02 0.05
CA ARG A 64 -6.97 -4.68 1.35
C ARG A 64 -8.43 -4.73 1.79
N GLY A 65 -9.18 -3.63 1.61
CA GLY A 65 -10.62 -3.60 1.87
C GLY A 65 -11.36 -4.62 1.01
N TRP A 66 -10.99 -4.73 -0.26
CA TRP A 66 -11.56 -5.71 -1.19
C TRP A 66 -11.34 -7.15 -0.73
N ILE A 67 -10.09 -7.58 -0.48
CA ILE A 67 -9.79 -8.97 -0.10
C ILE A 67 -10.41 -9.36 1.26
N GLN A 68 -10.64 -8.38 2.14
CA GLN A 68 -11.27 -8.59 3.44
C GLN A 68 -12.80 -8.44 3.40
N SER A 69 -13.37 -8.05 2.26
CA SER A 69 -14.78 -7.63 2.14
C SER A 69 -15.16 -6.54 3.15
N ASP A 70 -14.22 -5.63 3.45
CA ASP A 70 -14.40 -4.46 4.31
C ASP A 70 -14.67 -3.22 3.44
N GLU A 71 -15.95 -2.99 3.18
CA GLU A 71 -16.43 -1.82 2.41
C GLU A 71 -16.07 -0.49 3.08
N ALA A 72 -16.02 -0.45 4.42
CA ALA A 72 -15.70 0.77 5.14
C ALA A 72 -14.23 1.15 4.94
N LEU A 73 -13.33 0.16 5.00
CA LEU A 73 -11.92 0.36 4.70
C LEU A 73 -11.73 0.81 3.25
N ALA A 74 -12.38 0.14 2.30
CA ALA A 74 -12.26 0.49 0.89
C ALA A 74 -12.78 1.92 0.62
N ALA A 75 -13.91 2.30 1.22
CA ALA A 75 -14.47 3.65 1.09
C ALA A 75 -13.66 4.74 1.81
N ALA A 76 -12.79 4.40 2.76
CA ALA A 76 -11.89 5.37 3.39
C ALA A 76 -10.77 5.83 2.44
N TYR A 77 -10.33 4.95 1.54
CA TYR A 77 -9.23 5.17 0.59
C TYR A 77 -9.69 5.34 -0.86
N GLY A 78 -10.96 5.09 -1.14
CA GLY A 78 -11.58 5.29 -2.44
C GLY A 78 -12.93 5.99 -2.35
N ARG A 79 -13.70 6.00 -3.44
CA ARG A 79 -15.09 6.45 -3.43
C ARG A 79 -15.98 5.44 -2.71
N ALA A 80 -17.16 5.89 -2.28
CA ALA A 80 -18.21 4.97 -1.87
C ALA A 80 -18.58 4.02 -3.02
N GLY A 81 -18.79 2.73 -2.72
CA GLY A 81 -19.09 1.70 -3.72
C GLY A 81 -17.91 1.30 -4.61
N ILE A 82 -16.66 1.63 -4.24
CA ILE A 82 -15.47 1.29 -5.07
C ILE A 82 -15.29 -0.22 -5.31
N LEU A 83 -15.89 -1.07 -4.46
CA LEU A 83 -15.81 -2.51 -4.59
C LEU A 83 -16.85 -3.11 -5.54
N ASP A 84 -17.87 -2.34 -5.94
CA ASP A 84 -18.99 -2.84 -6.75
C ASP A 84 -18.53 -3.31 -8.15
N ASP A 85 -17.47 -2.69 -8.65
CA ASP A 85 -16.86 -2.96 -9.95
C ASP A 85 -15.79 -4.08 -9.88
N LEU A 86 -15.44 -4.55 -8.67
CA LEU A 86 -14.44 -5.60 -8.45
C LEU A 86 -15.08 -7.00 -8.41
N PRO A 87 -14.36 -8.06 -8.82
CA PRO A 87 -14.89 -9.40 -8.74
C PRO A 87 -15.03 -9.80 -7.26
N THR A 88 -15.83 -10.82 -6.96
CA THR A 88 -15.88 -11.35 -5.59
C THR A 88 -14.48 -11.77 -5.16
N ALA A 89 -14.01 -11.22 -4.03
CA ALA A 89 -12.68 -11.51 -3.52
C ALA A 89 -12.49 -13.02 -3.34
N MET A 90 -11.46 -13.56 -3.98
CA MET A 90 -10.97 -14.90 -3.66
C MET A 90 -10.32 -14.85 -2.27
N VAL A 91 -10.25 -16.00 -1.59
CA VAL A 91 -9.69 -16.08 -0.22
C VAL A 91 -8.22 -15.62 -0.16
N ASP A 92 -7.51 -15.62 -1.28
CA ASP A 92 -6.16 -15.08 -1.41
C ASP A 92 -5.85 -14.74 -2.89
N PRO A 93 -6.23 -13.56 -3.38
CA PRO A 93 -5.83 -13.16 -4.72
C PRO A 93 -4.33 -12.85 -4.64
N GLY A 94 -3.50 -13.69 -5.26
CA GLY A 94 -2.05 -13.49 -5.34
C GLY A 94 -1.69 -12.38 -6.33
N MET A 95 -2.28 -11.20 -6.20
CA MET A 95 -2.01 -10.06 -7.07
C MET A 95 -0.89 -9.19 -6.52
N SER A 96 -0.09 -8.59 -7.39
CA SER A 96 0.99 -7.67 -7.05
C SER A 96 0.72 -6.30 -7.65
N LEU A 97 1.02 -5.24 -6.90
CA LEU A 97 0.98 -3.88 -7.42
C LEU A 97 2.19 -3.66 -8.35
N THR A 98 1.95 -3.46 -9.63
CA THR A 98 3.00 -3.24 -10.64
C THR A 98 3.51 -1.79 -10.59
N GLY A 99 2.63 -0.83 -10.27
CA GLY A 99 2.98 0.57 -10.10
C GLY A 99 1.79 1.50 -10.34
N CYS A 100 2.05 2.80 -10.22
CA CYS A 100 1.09 3.87 -10.48
C CYS A 100 1.69 4.86 -11.49
N ASP A 101 0.99 5.12 -12.60
CA ASP A 101 1.51 5.98 -13.68
C ASP A 101 0.40 6.84 -14.31
N GLU A 102 0.75 8.05 -14.75
CA GLU A 102 -0.15 8.97 -15.46
C GLU A 102 -0.37 8.48 -16.90
N GLY A 103 -1.50 7.82 -17.14
CA GLY A 103 -1.80 7.17 -18.42
C GLY A 103 -1.50 5.66 -18.42
N GLY A 104 -1.21 5.08 -17.26
CA GLY A 104 -0.93 3.64 -17.12
C GLY A 104 -2.13 2.72 -17.38
N GLY A 105 -3.36 3.22 -17.39
CA GLY A 105 -4.56 2.40 -17.62
C GLY A 105 -4.89 2.19 -19.10
N GLU A 106 -5.21 0.96 -19.47
CA GLU A 106 -5.79 0.56 -20.76
C GLU A 106 -7.29 0.91 -20.84
N LYS A 107 -8.04 0.75 -19.74
CA LYS A 107 -9.49 1.00 -19.72
C LYS A 107 -9.88 2.28 -19.01
N ILE A 108 -9.06 2.79 -18.10
CA ILE A 108 -9.36 4.02 -17.36
C ILE A 108 -8.22 5.04 -17.51
N ASP A 109 -8.61 6.27 -17.82
CA ASP A 109 -7.68 7.39 -17.98
C ASP A 109 -7.24 7.99 -16.62
N GLY A 110 -6.05 8.61 -16.63
CA GLY A 110 -5.51 9.36 -15.49
C GLY A 110 -4.38 8.62 -14.77
N LEU A 111 -4.03 9.11 -13.57
CA LEU A 111 -3.10 8.40 -12.69
C LEU A 111 -3.74 7.09 -12.26
N THR A 112 -3.20 5.97 -12.74
CA THR A 112 -3.77 4.65 -12.55
C THR A 112 -2.76 3.72 -11.90
N CYS A 113 -3.18 3.06 -10.83
CA CYS A 113 -2.40 2.00 -10.19
C CYS A 113 -2.87 0.64 -10.69
N ILE A 114 -1.94 -0.20 -11.11
CA ILE A 114 -2.24 -1.48 -11.77
C ILE A 114 -1.86 -2.64 -10.84
N TRP A 115 -2.83 -3.50 -10.55
CA TRP A 115 -2.62 -4.76 -9.85
C TRP A 115 -2.69 -5.90 -10.86
N GLU A 116 -1.67 -6.76 -10.87
CA GLU A 116 -1.61 -7.91 -11.76
C GLU A 116 -1.54 -9.21 -10.97
N GLY A 117 -2.25 -10.24 -11.41
CA GLY A 117 -2.15 -11.57 -10.85
C GLY A 117 -2.93 -12.59 -11.66
N THR A 118 -3.30 -13.69 -11.01
CA THR A 118 -4.02 -14.79 -11.66
C THR A 118 -5.24 -15.16 -10.82
N ASN A 119 -6.40 -15.34 -11.46
CA ASN A 119 -7.59 -15.89 -10.83
C ASN A 119 -7.87 -17.31 -11.37
N SER A 120 -9.07 -17.86 -11.11
CA SER A 120 -9.46 -19.19 -11.61
C SER A 120 -9.53 -19.30 -13.14
N ASP A 121 -9.71 -18.18 -13.84
CA ASP A 121 -9.94 -18.12 -15.29
C ASP A 121 -8.68 -17.71 -16.07
N GLY A 122 -7.63 -17.25 -15.40
CA GLY A 122 -6.35 -16.88 -16.02
C GLY A 122 -5.74 -15.60 -15.44
N PRO A 123 -4.75 -15.02 -16.16
CA PRO A 123 -4.18 -13.74 -15.80
C PRO A 123 -5.23 -12.63 -15.81
N VAL A 124 -5.21 -11.80 -14.78
CA VAL A 124 -6.12 -10.66 -14.62
C VAL A 124 -5.35 -9.45 -14.15
N SER A 125 -5.72 -8.29 -14.69
CA SER A 125 -5.26 -6.98 -14.24
C SER A 125 -6.44 -6.17 -13.69
N ILE A 126 -6.21 -5.48 -12.57
CA ILE A 126 -7.16 -4.53 -11.99
C ILE A 126 -6.52 -3.15 -12.05
N GLU A 127 -7.18 -2.25 -12.75
CA GLU A 127 -6.82 -0.84 -12.83
C GLU A 127 -7.57 -0.07 -11.76
N MET A 128 -6.87 0.80 -11.03
CA MET A 128 -7.43 1.68 -10.02
C MET A 128 -7.08 3.13 -10.34
N ALA A 129 -8.05 3.90 -10.82
CA ALA A 129 -7.83 5.30 -11.19
C ALA A 129 -7.88 6.22 -9.98
N MET A 130 -6.97 7.17 -9.90
CA MET A 130 -6.78 8.06 -8.76
C MET A 130 -7.34 9.46 -9.01
N THR A 131 -7.84 10.06 -7.94
CA THR A 131 -8.16 11.48 -7.85
C THR A 131 -7.41 12.09 -6.68
N GLY A 132 -7.13 13.39 -6.77
CA GLY A 132 -6.33 14.12 -5.78
C GLY A 132 -4.97 14.51 -6.33
N ASN A 133 -4.07 14.89 -5.42
CA ASN A 133 -2.71 15.32 -5.74
C ASN A 133 -1.79 15.05 -4.53
N VAL A 134 -0.50 15.38 -4.67
CA VAL A 134 0.51 15.11 -3.63
C VAL A 134 0.32 15.93 -2.34
N ASP A 135 -0.34 17.09 -2.42
CA ASP A 135 -0.54 17.99 -1.29
C ASP A 135 -1.79 17.61 -0.47
N ASP A 136 -2.87 17.24 -1.16
CA ASP A 136 -4.15 16.87 -0.54
C ASP A 136 -4.30 15.36 -0.30
N GLY A 137 -3.45 14.55 -0.93
CA GLY A 137 -3.53 13.09 -0.94
C GLY A 137 -4.43 12.54 -2.04
N PHE A 138 -4.22 11.26 -2.36
CA PHE A 138 -4.96 10.54 -3.39
C PHE A 138 -6.09 9.68 -2.82
N ARG A 139 -7.12 9.46 -3.64
CA ARG A 139 -8.21 8.51 -3.40
C ARG A 139 -8.56 7.76 -4.69
N VAL A 140 -8.87 6.48 -4.56
CA VAL A 140 -9.33 5.65 -5.69
C VAL A 140 -10.73 6.08 -6.12
N SER A 141 -10.88 6.45 -7.39
CA SER A 141 -12.10 7.03 -7.93
C SER A 141 -12.90 6.06 -8.81
N ALA A 142 -12.25 5.07 -9.40
CA ALA A 142 -12.85 4.04 -10.23
C ALA A 142 -11.94 2.81 -10.30
N THR A 143 -12.52 1.66 -10.61
CA THR A 143 -11.78 0.42 -10.89
C THR A 143 -12.25 -0.21 -12.20
N ALA A 144 -11.35 -0.91 -12.89
CA ALA A 144 -11.67 -1.70 -14.07
C ALA A 144 -10.90 -3.02 -14.05
N ILE A 145 -11.53 -4.07 -14.59
CA ILE A 145 -10.94 -5.41 -14.70
C ILE A 145 -10.57 -5.67 -16.17
N ILE A 146 -9.37 -6.18 -16.38
CA ILE A 146 -8.87 -6.62 -17.69
C ILE A 146 -8.52 -8.09 -17.58
N HIS A 147 -9.16 -8.90 -18.43
CA HIS A 147 -8.83 -10.32 -18.59
C HIS A 147 -7.83 -10.44 -19.74
N ASN A 148 -6.65 -10.97 -19.45
CA ASN A 148 -5.54 -11.13 -20.40
C ASN A 148 -5.50 -12.54 -20.98
#